data_AF-A0A7V8JJA3-F1
#
_entry.id   AF-A0A7V8JJA3-F1
#
_cell.length_a   1.000
_cell.length_b   1.000
_cell.length_c   1.000
_cell.angle_alpha   90.00
_cell.angle_beta   90.00
_cell.angle_gamma   90.00
#
_symmetry.space_group_name_H-M   'P 1'
#
loop_
_entity.id
_entity.type
_entity.pdbx_description
1 polymer ?
#
loop_
_entity_poly.entity_id
_entity_poly.type
_entity_poly.pdbx_seq_one_letter_code
_entity_poly.pdbx_strand_id
1 'polypeptide(L)'
;MAGAHFTLDLQAQQAIDALASLARQLAPEGQTLLLQDIGEYLMRATPARAARQVSPDGIPWAPLKPRYAKAKAKVRPGVAMLRFDNHMLGDQLSSQVEGDTLYHGTNAPYGALQQFGGDVTHAARPTSLYFHHKDGEVSPQFVNRRKANFVQAATVPEHTVTIPARPWLGVDAEDEAEIVQLTLDHLTQDFPNAST
;
A
#
# COMPACT_ATOMS: atom_id res chain seq x y z
N MET A 1 18.61 -2.00 -8.99
CA MET A 1 17.37 -2.18 -8.21
C MET A 1 16.26 -1.45 -8.95
N ALA A 2 15.27 -2.15 -9.50
CA ALA A 2 14.18 -1.51 -10.25
C ALA A 2 13.11 -1.03 -9.26
N GLY A 3 13.26 0.20 -8.77
CA GLY A 3 12.23 0.90 -8.01
C GLY A 3 11.29 1.61 -8.97
N ALA A 4 9.98 1.37 -8.83
CA ALA A 4 9.00 2.20 -9.50
C ALA A 4 9.01 3.58 -8.82
N HIS A 5 9.54 4.58 -9.53
CA HIS A 5 9.48 5.97 -9.11
C HIS A 5 8.15 6.53 -9.59
N PHE A 6 7.40 7.16 -8.70
CA PHE A 6 6.19 7.89 -9.05
C PHE A 6 6.33 9.31 -8.54
N THR A 7 6.22 10.26 -9.46
CA THR A 7 5.97 11.66 -9.15
C THR A 7 4.49 11.80 -8.80
N LEU A 8 4.19 12.23 -7.58
CA LEU A 8 2.84 12.60 -7.15
C LEU A 8 2.42 13.87 -7.89
N ASP A 9 1.58 13.73 -8.92
CA ASP A 9 0.89 14.86 -9.54
C ASP A 9 -0.41 15.09 -8.74
N LEU A 10 -0.28 15.76 -7.61
CA LEU A 10 -1.38 16.09 -6.71
C LEU A 10 -2.11 17.32 -7.26
N GLN A 11 -3.43 17.25 -7.40
CA GLN A 11 -4.33 18.39 -7.66
C GLN A 11 -4.37 19.43 -6.51
N ALA A 12 -3.29 19.54 -5.74
CA ALA A 12 -3.07 20.44 -4.61
C ALA A 12 -2.10 21.59 -4.98
N GLN A 13 -2.07 22.00 -6.25
CA GLN A 13 -1.12 23.00 -6.77
C GLN A 13 -1.02 24.25 -5.89
N GLN A 14 -2.12 24.82 -5.40
CA GLN A 14 -2.06 26.10 -4.69
C GLN A 14 -1.46 26.01 -3.27
N ALA A 15 -1.82 24.99 -2.50
CA ALA A 15 -1.32 24.83 -1.13
C ALA A 15 0.13 24.32 -1.14
N ILE A 16 0.45 23.39 -2.05
CA ILE A 16 1.80 22.84 -2.21
C ILE A 16 2.74 23.88 -2.83
N ASP A 17 2.30 24.69 -3.81
CA ASP A 17 3.15 25.75 -4.38
C ASP A 17 3.44 26.84 -3.34
N ALA A 18 2.45 27.19 -2.50
CA ALA A 18 2.66 28.12 -1.40
C ALA A 18 3.64 27.57 -0.37
N LEU A 19 3.46 26.30 0.04
CA LEU A 19 4.40 25.57 0.90
C LEU A 19 5.80 25.48 0.29
N ALA A 20 5.93 25.16 -0.99
CA ALA A 20 7.20 25.08 -1.70
C ALA A 20 7.86 26.47 -1.84
N SER A 21 7.07 27.54 -1.94
CA SER A 21 7.60 28.91 -1.91
C SER A 21 8.10 29.32 -0.52
N LEU A 22 7.44 28.85 0.53
CA LEU A 22 7.79 29.08 1.93
C LEU A 22 9.02 28.26 2.33
N ALA A 23 9.05 26.97 2.02
CA ALA A 23 10.19 26.09 2.26
C ALA A 23 11.47 26.60 1.56
N ARG A 24 11.36 27.21 0.38
CA ARG A 24 12.50 27.84 -0.31
C ARG A 24 13.12 29.02 0.43
N GLN A 25 12.45 29.57 1.45
CA GLN A 25 13.02 30.62 2.30
C GLN A 25 13.98 30.05 3.36
N LEU A 26 13.88 28.76 3.66
CA LEU A 26 14.80 28.07 4.56
C LEU A 26 16.17 27.91 3.92
N ALA A 27 17.22 27.89 4.75
CA ALA A 27 18.54 27.46 4.31
C ALA A 27 18.48 25.99 3.80
N PRO A 28 19.40 25.54 2.92
CA PRO A 28 19.40 24.16 2.42
C PRO A 28 19.38 23.09 3.53
N GLU A 29 20.02 23.38 4.66
CA GLU A 29 19.98 22.52 5.84
C GLU A 29 18.58 22.48 6.48
N GLY A 30 17.93 23.63 6.64
CA GLY A 30 16.55 23.73 7.14
C GLY A 30 15.53 23.05 6.21
N GLN A 31 15.70 23.16 4.89
CA GLN A 31 14.88 22.42 3.93
C GLN A 31 15.03 20.90 4.10
N THR A 32 16.26 20.44 4.29
CA THR A 32 16.53 19.01 4.49
C THR A 32 15.86 18.51 5.78
N LEU A 33 15.96 19.27 6.87
CA LEU A 33 15.34 18.91 8.15
C LEU A 33 13.82 18.90 8.06
N LEU A 34 13.21 19.90 7.42
CA LEU A 34 11.77 19.93 7.16
C LEU A 34 11.30 18.68 6.38
N LEU A 35 12.00 18.33 5.30
CA LEU A 35 11.64 17.15 4.50
C LEU A 35 11.81 15.84 5.28
N GLN A 36 12.79 15.76 6.19
CA GLN A 36 12.98 14.61 7.08
C GLN A 36 11.82 14.49 8.08
N ASP A 37 11.39 15.59 8.68
CA ASP A 37 10.27 15.62 9.63
C ASP A 37 8.95 15.28 8.94
N ILE A 38 8.70 15.82 7.74
CA ILE A 38 7.55 15.42 6.90
C ILE A 38 7.63 13.93 6.58
N GLY A 39 8.82 13.43 6.23
CA GLY A 39 9.05 12.02 5.97
C GLY A 39 8.72 11.13 7.17
N GLU A 40 9.12 11.53 8.38
CA GLU A 40 8.82 10.82 9.62
C GLU A 40 7.33 10.88 9.97
N TYR A 41 6.67 12.01 9.74
CA TYR A 41 5.23 12.14 9.86
C TYR A 41 4.51 11.14 8.95
N LEU A 42 4.84 11.13 7.65
CA LEU A 42 4.21 10.25 6.66
C LEU A 42 4.43 8.75 6.96
N MET A 43 5.58 8.39 7.53
CA MET A 43 5.85 7.02 8.01
C MET A 43 4.83 6.54 9.07
N ARG A 44 4.23 7.46 9.83
CA ARG A 44 3.19 7.16 10.82
C ARG A 44 1.77 7.32 10.25
N ALA A 45 1.55 8.39 9.50
CA ALA A 45 0.23 8.75 8.97
C ALA A 45 -0.28 7.75 7.92
N THR A 46 0.59 7.32 6.99
CA THR A 46 0.23 6.40 5.90
C THR A 46 -0.30 5.05 6.45
N PRO A 47 0.38 4.34 7.37
CA PRO A 47 -0.16 3.12 7.96
C PRO A 47 -1.43 3.36 8.80
N ALA A 48 -1.54 4.49 9.51
CA ALA A 48 -2.70 4.81 10.32
C ALA A 48 -3.96 5.01 9.47
N ARG A 49 -3.84 5.73 8.36
CA ARG A 49 -4.91 5.87 7.36
C ARG A 49 -5.25 4.55 6.67
N ALA A 50 -4.23 3.79 6.28
CA ALA A 50 -4.44 2.47 5.71
C ALA A 50 -5.20 1.51 6.66
N ALA A 51 -5.01 1.64 7.98
CA ALA A 51 -5.76 0.88 8.97
C ALA A 51 -7.27 1.25 8.98
N ARG A 52 -7.61 2.50 8.66
CA ARG A 52 -8.99 2.99 8.47
C ARG A 52 -9.63 2.51 7.16
N GLN A 53 -8.85 1.94 6.23
CA GLN A 53 -9.30 1.44 4.93
C GLN A 53 -9.93 2.51 4.03
N VAL A 54 -9.33 3.70 4.06
CA VAL A 54 -9.73 4.87 3.26
C VAL A 54 -8.56 5.32 2.39
N SER A 55 -8.87 5.86 1.22
CA SER A 55 -7.89 6.52 0.36
C SER A 55 -7.50 7.89 0.93
N PRO A 56 -6.40 8.49 0.43
CA PRO A 56 -6.05 9.87 0.73
C PRO A 56 -7.18 10.87 0.44
N ASP A 57 -8.00 10.61 -0.59
CA ASP A 57 -9.18 11.43 -0.91
C ASP A 57 -10.37 11.21 0.05
N GLY A 58 -10.19 10.42 1.10
CA GLY A 58 -11.25 10.05 2.05
C GLY A 58 -12.23 8.99 1.55
N ILE A 59 -11.97 8.37 0.38
CA ILE A 59 -12.88 7.38 -0.21
C ILE A 59 -12.60 5.99 0.39
N PRO A 60 -13.60 5.30 0.96
CA PRO A 60 -13.41 3.93 1.45
C PRO A 60 -12.95 2.99 0.33
N TRP A 61 -12.01 2.10 0.62
CA TRP A 61 -11.50 1.15 -0.36
C TRP A 61 -12.57 0.18 -0.87
N ALA A 62 -12.39 -0.27 -2.11
CA ALA A 62 -13.23 -1.28 -2.72
C ALA A 62 -13.30 -2.56 -1.85
N PRO A 63 -14.52 -2.99 -1.43
CA PRO A 63 -14.67 -4.04 -0.44
C PRO A 63 -14.15 -5.39 -0.94
N LEU A 64 -13.79 -6.25 0.01
CA LEU A 64 -13.48 -7.65 -0.30
C LEU A 64 -14.72 -8.39 -0.79
N LYS A 65 -14.53 -9.35 -1.70
CA LYS A 65 -15.60 -10.28 -2.11
C LYS A 65 -16.22 -10.93 -0.86
N PRO A 66 -17.56 -10.97 -0.71
CA PRO A 66 -18.21 -11.41 0.53
C PRO A 66 -17.75 -12.80 1.01
N ARG A 67 -17.57 -13.74 0.08
CA ARG A 67 -17.06 -15.08 0.40
C ARG A 67 -15.65 -15.04 1.00
N TYR A 68 -14.76 -14.22 0.42
CA TYR A 68 -13.39 -14.05 0.90
C TYR A 68 -13.36 -13.31 2.24
N ALA A 69 -14.18 -12.26 2.40
CA ALA A 69 -14.31 -11.54 3.67
C ALA A 69 -14.72 -12.47 4.82
N LYS A 70 -15.73 -13.33 4.61
CA LYS A 70 -16.16 -14.35 5.60
C LYS A 70 -15.05 -15.34 5.94
N ALA A 71 -14.34 -15.86 4.93
CA ALA A 71 -13.23 -16.78 5.15
C ALA A 71 -12.08 -16.11 5.92
N LYS A 72 -11.73 -14.87 5.56
CA LYS A 72 -10.72 -14.07 6.24
C LYS A 72 -11.11 -13.80 7.69
N ALA A 73 -12.35 -13.39 7.96
CA ALA A 73 -12.83 -13.17 9.32
C ALA A 73 -12.74 -14.43 10.20
N LYS A 74 -12.95 -15.61 9.63
CA LYS A 74 -12.82 -16.90 10.34
C LYS A 74 -11.37 -17.25 10.67
N VAL A 75 -10.45 -17.03 9.73
CA VAL A 75 -9.04 -17.45 9.86
C VAL A 75 -8.18 -16.36 10.53
N ARG A 76 -8.54 -15.10 10.35
CA ARG A 76 -7.80 -13.89 10.74
C ARG A 76 -8.77 -12.80 11.21
N PRO A 77 -9.43 -12.98 12.38
CA PRO A 77 -10.34 -11.98 12.90
C PRO A 77 -9.60 -10.65 13.17
N GLY A 78 -10.24 -9.52 12.85
CA GLY A 78 -9.70 -8.18 13.10
C GLY A 78 -8.58 -7.70 12.16
N VAL A 79 -8.15 -8.50 11.18
CA VAL A 79 -7.08 -8.11 10.26
C VAL A 79 -7.61 -7.26 9.10
N ALA A 80 -7.21 -5.99 9.05
CA ALA A 80 -7.58 -5.03 8.01
C ALA A 80 -7.20 -5.49 6.58
N MET A 81 -7.87 -4.93 5.57
CA MET A 81 -7.75 -5.35 4.16
C MET A 81 -6.32 -5.38 3.64
N LEU A 82 -5.57 -4.29 3.81
CA LEU A 82 -4.20 -4.13 3.33
C LEU A 82 -3.13 -4.40 4.40
N ARG A 83 -3.47 -5.14 5.46
CA ARG A 83 -2.50 -5.53 6.49
C ARG A 83 -1.95 -6.92 6.16
N PHE A 84 -1.13 -7.00 5.12
CA PHE A 84 -0.36 -8.22 4.85
C PHE A 84 0.98 -8.10 5.60
N ASP A 85 1.03 -8.73 6.77
CA ASP A 85 2.22 -9.03 7.59
C ASP A 85 3.22 -7.87 7.78
N ASN A 86 2.75 -6.62 7.78
CA ASN A 86 3.58 -5.41 7.84
C ASN A 86 4.62 -5.27 6.72
N HIS A 87 4.52 -6.02 5.62
CA HIS A 87 5.59 -5.97 4.61
C HIS A 87 5.54 -4.63 3.86
N MET A 88 4.47 -4.38 3.10
CA MET A 88 4.41 -3.14 2.29
C MET A 88 4.19 -1.85 3.09
N LEU A 89 3.51 -1.92 4.25
CA LEU A 89 3.16 -0.76 5.10
C LEU A 89 3.95 -0.73 6.42
N GLY A 90 4.94 -1.60 6.57
CA GLY A 90 5.80 -1.65 7.75
C GLY A 90 7.26 -1.64 7.34
N ASP A 91 7.92 -2.80 7.28
CA ASP A 91 9.37 -2.88 7.05
C ASP A 91 9.81 -2.45 5.64
N GLN A 92 8.93 -2.53 4.63
CA GLN A 92 9.21 -2.06 3.27
C GLN A 92 8.68 -0.65 2.98
N LEU A 93 8.02 0.00 3.94
CA LEU A 93 7.65 1.41 3.81
C LEU A 93 8.87 2.25 4.19
N SER A 94 9.19 3.25 3.36
CA SER A 94 10.35 4.11 3.60
C SER A 94 10.09 5.55 3.19
N SER A 95 10.69 6.47 3.91
CA SER A 95 10.85 7.87 3.55
C SER A 95 12.34 8.19 3.37
N GLN A 96 12.71 8.84 2.28
CA GLN A 96 14.10 9.23 1.96
C GLN A 96 14.11 10.64 1.37
N VAL A 97 15.05 11.47 1.80
CA VAL A 97 15.24 12.82 1.28
C VAL A 97 16.49 12.85 0.41
N GLU A 98 16.36 13.38 -0.80
CA GLU A 98 17.47 13.61 -1.72
C GLU A 98 17.36 15.04 -2.27
N GLY A 99 18.28 15.91 -1.86
CA GLY A 99 18.24 17.33 -2.21
C GLY A 99 16.97 18.01 -1.69
N ASP A 100 16.14 18.49 -2.61
CA ASP A 100 14.87 19.16 -2.34
C ASP A 100 13.65 18.22 -2.47
N THR A 101 13.89 16.91 -2.65
CA THR A 101 12.84 15.94 -2.94
C THR A 101 12.69 14.92 -1.81
N LEU A 102 11.46 14.75 -1.31
CA LEU A 102 11.08 13.68 -0.40
C LEU A 102 10.45 12.53 -1.19
N TYR A 103 11.06 11.35 -1.09
CA TYR A 103 10.51 10.09 -1.57
C TYR A 103 9.83 9.36 -0.42
N HIS A 104 8.54 9.05 -0.57
CA HIS A 104 7.78 8.25 0.38
C HIS A 104 7.06 7.11 -0.35
N GLY A 105 7.25 5.87 0.09
CA GLY A 105 6.59 4.73 -0.56
C GLY A 105 7.14 3.37 -0.18
N THR A 106 6.74 2.35 -0.93
CA THR A 106 7.18 0.95 -0.74
C THR A 106 7.76 0.36 -2.00
N ASN A 107 8.74 -0.53 -1.84
CA ASN A 107 9.29 -1.34 -2.94
C ASN A 107 8.51 -2.65 -3.17
N ALA A 108 7.45 -2.90 -2.41
CA ALA A 108 6.64 -4.11 -2.53
C ALA A 108 5.83 -4.12 -3.84
N PRO A 109 5.96 -5.14 -4.73
CA PRO A 109 5.11 -5.25 -5.92
C PRO A 109 3.62 -5.32 -5.59
N TYR A 110 3.30 -5.92 -4.42
CA TYR A 110 1.95 -5.94 -3.88
C TYR A 110 1.41 -4.53 -3.56
N GLY A 111 2.27 -3.62 -3.09
CA GLY A 111 1.91 -2.23 -2.81
C GLY A 111 1.50 -1.47 -4.07
N ALA A 112 2.24 -1.64 -5.17
CA ALA A 112 1.91 -1.04 -6.46
C ALA A 112 0.58 -1.57 -7.02
N LEU A 113 0.38 -2.88 -6.98
CA LEU A 113 -0.86 -3.52 -7.44
C LEU A 113 -2.09 -3.07 -6.61
N GLN A 114 -1.91 -2.77 -5.32
CA GLN A 114 -2.98 -2.20 -4.50
C GLN A 114 -3.18 -0.72 -4.77
N GLN A 115 -2.12 0.06 -5.00
CA GLN A 115 -2.25 1.49 -5.30
C GLN A 115 -3.04 1.73 -6.59
N PHE A 116 -2.67 1.04 -7.67
CA PHE A 116 -3.23 1.29 -9.01
C PHE A 116 -4.34 0.31 -9.39
N GLY A 117 -4.46 -0.81 -8.67
CA GLY A 117 -5.19 -1.96 -9.18
C GLY A 117 -4.43 -2.65 -10.31
N GLY A 118 -5.05 -3.67 -10.89
CA GLY A 118 -4.50 -4.33 -12.05
C GLY A 118 -4.95 -5.78 -12.20
N ASP A 119 -4.52 -6.36 -13.30
CA ASP A 119 -4.84 -7.73 -13.67
C ASP A 119 -3.65 -8.65 -13.39
N VAL A 120 -3.91 -9.74 -12.68
CA VAL A 120 -2.94 -10.81 -12.46
C VAL A 120 -3.32 -12.00 -13.33
N THR A 121 -2.53 -12.24 -14.37
CA THR A 121 -2.71 -13.38 -15.25
C THR A 121 -2.03 -14.62 -14.66
N HIS A 122 -2.80 -15.68 -14.47
CA HIS A 122 -2.29 -16.99 -14.12
C HIS A 122 -2.24 -17.87 -15.36
N ALA A 123 -1.03 -18.17 -15.84
CA ALA A 123 -0.83 -19.04 -16.99
C ALA A 123 -1.41 -20.45 -16.75
N ALA A 124 -1.84 -21.09 -17.85
CA ALA A 124 -2.33 -22.46 -17.80
C ALA A 124 -1.24 -23.39 -17.25
N ARG A 125 -1.63 -24.28 -16.33
CA ARG A 125 -0.70 -25.23 -15.71
C ARG A 125 -1.30 -26.61 -15.48
N PRO A 126 -0.53 -27.68 -15.65
CA PRO A 126 -0.96 -29.01 -15.25
C PRO A 126 -1.10 -29.08 -13.72
N THR A 127 -2.08 -29.83 -13.25
CA THR A 127 -2.31 -30.10 -11.83
C THR A 127 -2.76 -31.55 -11.64
N SER A 128 -2.52 -32.08 -10.43
CA SER A 128 -2.98 -33.41 -10.05
C SER A 128 -4.18 -33.29 -9.12
N LEU A 129 -5.29 -33.90 -9.54
CA LEU A 129 -6.51 -34.04 -8.76
C LEU A 129 -6.47 -35.37 -8.01
N TYR A 130 -6.85 -35.35 -6.74
CA TYR A 130 -6.72 -36.47 -5.83
C TYR A 130 -8.12 -36.95 -5.43
N PHE A 131 -8.39 -38.24 -5.65
CA PHE A 131 -9.69 -38.86 -5.37
C PHE A 131 -9.53 -40.18 -4.60
N HIS A 132 -10.66 -40.68 -4.11
CA HIS A 132 -10.79 -42.08 -3.71
C HIS A 132 -11.44 -42.90 -4.84
N HIS A 133 -10.97 -44.11 -5.03
CA HIS A 133 -11.54 -45.13 -5.90
C HIS A 133 -11.88 -46.37 -5.07
N LYS A 134 -13.07 -46.94 -5.27
CA LYS A 134 -13.50 -48.19 -4.65
C LYS A 134 -14.42 -48.95 -5.61
N ASP A 135 -14.24 -50.27 -5.70
CA ASP A 135 -15.12 -51.18 -6.46
C ASP A 135 -15.36 -50.76 -7.93
N GLY A 136 -14.33 -50.20 -8.59
CA GLY A 136 -14.39 -49.78 -9.99
C GLY A 136 -14.92 -48.35 -10.20
N GLU A 137 -15.41 -47.68 -9.15
CA GLU A 137 -15.94 -46.32 -9.21
C GLU A 137 -15.00 -45.31 -8.53
N VAL A 138 -14.82 -44.16 -9.19
CA VAL A 138 -14.10 -43.01 -8.64
C VAL A 138 -15.10 -42.10 -7.94
N SER A 139 -14.84 -41.77 -6.68
CA SER A 139 -15.66 -40.83 -5.91
C SER A 139 -15.67 -39.45 -6.57
N PRO A 140 -16.83 -38.75 -6.61
CA PRO A 140 -16.91 -37.39 -7.14
C PRO A 140 -16.25 -36.34 -6.24
N GLN A 141 -15.79 -36.71 -5.04
CA GLN A 141 -15.24 -35.78 -4.06
C GLN A 141 -13.71 -35.76 -4.09
N PHE A 142 -13.14 -34.56 -4.12
CA PHE A 142 -11.71 -34.35 -3.92
C PHE A 142 -11.29 -34.72 -2.50
N VAL A 143 -10.15 -35.39 -2.37
CA VAL A 143 -9.55 -35.73 -1.08
C VAL A 143 -8.11 -35.24 -0.95
N ASN A 144 -7.63 -35.18 0.28
CA ASN A 144 -6.24 -34.83 0.54
C ASN A 144 -5.30 -35.89 -0.06
N ARG A 145 -4.16 -35.46 -0.61
CA ARG A 145 -3.13 -36.34 -1.21
C ARG A 145 -2.78 -37.55 -0.35
N ARG A 146 -2.67 -37.39 0.98
CA ARG A 146 -2.29 -38.51 1.88
C ARG A 146 -3.36 -39.59 2.02
N LYS A 147 -4.61 -39.28 1.66
CA LYS A 147 -5.74 -40.21 1.72
C LYS A 147 -6.08 -40.78 0.34
N ALA A 148 -5.67 -40.11 -0.74
CA ALA A 148 -6.00 -40.52 -2.10
C ALA A 148 -5.36 -41.86 -2.48
N ASN A 149 -6.14 -42.69 -3.18
CA ASN A 149 -5.66 -43.90 -3.86
C ASN A 149 -5.83 -43.81 -5.39
N PHE A 150 -6.38 -42.71 -5.89
CA PHE A 150 -6.49 -42.41 -7.31
C PHE A 150 -6.07 -40.96 -7.59
N VAL A 151 -5.33 -40.75 -8.68
CA VAL A 151 -4.83 -39.45 -9.12
C VAL A 151 -5.19 -39.25 -10.58
N GLN A 152 -5.78 -38.10 -10.89
CA GLN A 152 -6.12 -37.70 -12.25
C GLN A 152 -5.34 -36.43 -12.62
N ALA A 153 -4.67 -36.44 -13.78
CA ALA A 153 -4.09 -35.24 -14.34
C ALA A 153 -5.20 -34.33 -14.89
N ALA A 154 -5.14 -33.05 -14.57
CA ALA A 154 -6.01 -32.02 -15.11
C ALA A 154 -5.19 -30.77 -15.45
N THR A 155 -5.74 -29.91 -16.30
CA THR A 155 -5.12 -28.61 -16.61
C THR A 155 -5.99 -27.51 -16.03
N VAL A 156 -5.39 -26.64 -15.22
CA VAL A 156 -6.04 -25.39 -14.83
C VAL A 156 -5.84 -24.43 -16.00
N PRO A 157 -6.91 -23.94 -16.64
CA PRO A 157 -6.77 -23.02 -17.76
C PRO A 157 -6.21 -21.69 -17.30
N GLU A 158 -5.69 -20.93 -18.28
CA GLU A 158 -5.30 -19.55 -18.05
C GLU A 158 -6.51 -18.75 -17.55
N HIS A 159 -6.30 -17.96 -16.51
CA HIS A 159 -7.33 -17.07 -15.99
C HIS A 159 -6.72 -15.82 -15.39
N THR A 160 -7.47 -14.72 -15.50
CA THR A 160 -7.06 -13.42 -15.00
C THR A 160 -7.87 -13.06 -13.76
N VAL A 161 -7.19 -12.55 -12.75
CA VAL A 161 -7.80 -12.01 -11.54
C VAL A 161 -7.62 -10.50 -11.54
N THR A 162 -8.72 -9.77 -11.72
CA THR A 162 -8.74 -8.31 -11.58
C THR A 162 -8.77 -7.92 -10.11
N ILE A 163 -7.80 -7.09 -9.71
CA ILE A 163 -7.68 -6.51 -8.38
C ILE A 163 -8.06 -5.03 -8.48
N PRO A 164 -9.09 -4.58 -7.72
CA PRO A 164 -9.46 -3.17 -7.72
C PRO A 164 -8.40 -2.33 -7.00
N ALA A 165 -8.25 -1.08 -7.44
CA ALA A 165 -7.41 -0.10 -6.77
C ALA A 165 -7.89 0.16 -5.33
N ARG A 166 -6.92 0.30 -4.44
CA ARG A 166 -7.05 0.67 -3.03
C ARG A 166 -5.92 1.67 -2.73
N PRO A 167 -6.05 2.91 -3.21
CA PRO A 167 -5.02 3.91 -3.07
C PRO A 167 -4.75 4.12 -1.58
N TRP A 168 -3.51 3.93 -1.17
CA TRP A 168 -3.08 4.00 0.23
C TRP A 168 -1.95 5.01 0.41
N LEU A 169 -1.20 5.28 -0.67
CA LEU A 169 -0.15 6.28 -0.72
C LEU A 169 -0.73 7.62 -1.19
N GLY A 170 -0.45 8.68 -0.45
CA GLY A 170 -0.85 10.06 -0.74
C GLY A 170 -0.99 10.88 0.54
N VAL A 171 -1.47 12.10 0.40
CA VAL A 171 -1.66 13.09 1.47
C VAL A 171 -3.15 13.40 1.54
N ASP A 172 -3.75 13.33 2.74
CA ASP A 172 -5.14 13.74 2.96
C ASP A 172 -5.20 15.14 3.56
N ALA A 173 -6.39 15.68 3.78
CA ALA A 173 -6.53 17.03 4.33
C ALA A 173 -5.95 17.21 5.75
N GLU A 174 -5.86 16.13 6.55
CA GLU A 174 -5.25 16.17 7.88
C GLU A 174 -3.73 16.20 7.76
N ASP A 175 -3.18 15.37 6.86
CA ASP A 175 -1.76 15.40 6.52
C ASP A 175 -1.31 16.75 5.95
N GLU A 176 -2.12 17.37 5.08
CA GLU A 176 -1.83 18.70 4.54
C GLU A 176 -1.70 19.73 5.66
N ALA A 177 -2.62 19.73 6.63
CA ALA A 177 -2.59 20.65 7.74
C ALA A 177 -1.33 20.45 8.60
N GLU A 178 -0.94 19.20 8.88
CA GLU A 178 0.26 18.90 9.65
C GLU A 178 1.53 19.33 8.90
N ILE A 179 1.62 19.05 7.59
CA ILE A 179 2.75 19.47 6.76
C ILE A 179 2.90 21.00 6.75
N VAL A 180 1.77 21.72 6.72
CA VAL A 180 1.76 23.19 6.87
C VAL A 180 2.31 23.59 8.23
N GLN A 181 1.89 22.96 9.32
CA GLN A 181 2.40 23.29 10.66
C GLN A 181 3.90 23.03 10.77
N LEU A 182 4.39 21.86 10.32
CA LEU A 182 5.81 21.54 10.30
C LEU A 182 6.62 22.59 9.51
N THR A 183 6.09 23.03 8.36
CA THR A 183 6.77 24.05 7.55
C THR A 183 6.82 25.41 8.26
N LEU A 184 5.73 25.81 8.92
CA LEU A 184 5.69 27.06 9.70
C LEU A 184 6.63 27.00 10.90
N ASP A 185 6.68 25.87 11.60
CA ASP A 185 7.57 25.67 12.74
C ASP A 185 9.03 25.82 12.33
N HIS A 186 9.44 25.17 11.23
CA HIS A 186 10.80 25.31 10.68
C HIS A 186 11.13 26.75 10.28
N LEU A 187 10.20 27.47 9.65
CA LEU A 187 10.39 28.88 9.35
C LEU A 187 10.61 29.72 10.62
N THR A 188 9.79 29.50 11.66
CA THR A 188 9.93 30.27 12.90
C THR A 188 11.21 29.93 13.67
N GLN A 189 11.67 28.68 13.61
CA GLN A 189 12.92 28.24 14.25
C GLN A 189 14.18 28.79 13.55
N ASP A 190 14.15 28.94 12.22
CA ASP A 190 15.24 29.58 11.45
C ASP A 190 15.33 31.11 11.66
N PHE A 191 14.28 31.75 12.19
CA PHE A 191 14.26 33.18 12.54
C PHE A 191 14.25 33.46 14.06
N PRO A 192 15.21 32.97 14.88
CA PRO A 192 15.12 33.14 16.33
C PRO A 192 15.43 34.57 16.83
N ASN A 193 15.80 35.52 15.97
CA ASN A 193 16.23 36.88 16.39
C ASN A 193 15.74 38.00 15.46
N ALA A 194 14.43 38.14 15.27
CA ALA A 194 13.84 39.39 14.77
C ALA A 194 12.89 39.99 15.81
N SER A 195 13.38 40.19 17.03
CA SER A 195 12.76 41.05 18.03
C SER A 195 13.77 42.14 18.38
N THR A 196 13.56 43.33 17.82
CA THR A 196 14.12 44.60 18.31
C THR A 196 13.09 45.26 19.20
#